data_AF-A0A9N9BDU2-F1
#
_entry.id   AF-A0A9N9BDU2-F1
#
_cell.length_a   1.000
_cell.length_b   1.000
_cell.length_c   1.000
_cell.angle_alpha   90.00
_cell.angle_beta   90.00
_cell.angle_gamma   90.00
#
_symmetry.space_group_name_H-M   'P 1'
#
loop_
_entity.id
_entity.type
_entity.pdbx_description
1 polymer ?
#
loop_
_entity_poly.entity_id
_entity_poly.type
_entity_poly.pdbx_seq_one_letter_code
_entity_poly.pdbx_strand_id
1 'polypeptide(L)'
;MMHQNSQTSFVFINSSDPTLPNQVINDNTSPFFKPPFPPLINPRDLISLSEGRTPARAPNAFIIYRKLFIQNTKDEGYTLPMTVISTMASKSWEQEPDIVKIEYKRIAKEAFDYYCEICPKQKQHGKREKWNICEFYFKF
;
A
#
# COMPACT_ATOMS: atom_id res chain seq x y z
N MET A 1 -34.18 -4.44 15.97
CA MET A 1 -32.92 -3.69 15.77
C MET A 1 -32.77 -3.41 14.29
N MET A 2 -32.70 -2.13 13.92
CA MET A 2 -32.61 -1.68 12.54
C MET A 2 -31.22 -2.01 11.99
N HIS A 3 -31.14 -2.87 10.98
CA HIS A 3 -29.94 -3.01 10.18
C HIS A 3 -29.80 -1.74 9.33
N GLN A 4 -28.88 -0.85 9.71
CA GLN A 4 -28.45 0.24 8.86
C GLN A 4 -27.77 -0.38 7.63
N ASN A 5 -28.48 -0.41 6.50
CA ASN A 5 -27.92 -0.72 5.20
C ASN A 5 -27.02 0.46 4.82
N SER A 6 -25.73 0.40 5.16
CA SER A 6 -24.73 1.36 4.69
C SER A 6 -24.58 1.17 3.19
N GLN A 7 -25.28 2.01 2.41
CA GLN A 7 -25.06 2.15 0.98
C GLN A 7 -23.63 2.68 0.76
N THR A 8 -22.65 1.78 0.66
CA THR A 8 -21.29 2.13 0.24
C THR A 8 -21.37 2.65 -1.19
N SER A 9 -21.00 3.91 -1.42
CA SER A 9 -20.95 4.46 -2.77
C SER A 9 -19.75 3.87 -3.51
N PHE A 10 -20.01 2.96 -4.44
CA PHE A 10 -18.98 2.47 -5.35
C PHE A 10 -18.73 3.53 -6.42
N VAL A 11 -17.64 4.27 -6.30
CA VAL A 11 -17.21 5.21 -7.34
C VAL A 11 -16.36 4.46 -8.35
N PHE A 12 -16.98 4.03 -9.45
CA PHE A 12 -16.28 3.39 -10.56
C PHE A 12 -15.70 4.48 -11.47
N ILE A 13 -14.39 4.75 -11.35
CA ILE A 13 -13.69 5.65 -12.28
C ILE A 13 -13.29 4.83 -13.50
N ASN A 14 -14.14 4.81 -14.52
CA ASN A 14 -13.77 4.23 -15.81
C ASN A 14 -12.82 5.19 -16.53
N SER A 15 -11.52 4.91 -16.52
CA SER A 15 -10.49 5.78 -17.11
C SER A 15 -10.48 5.77 -18.66
N SER A 16 -11.31 4.94 -19.29
CA SER A 16 -11.29 4.72 -20.74
C SER A 16 -12.33 5.52 -21.53
N ASP A 17 -13.18 6.30 -20.87
CA ASP A 17 -14.17 7.15 -21.53
C ASP A 17 -13.70 8.61 -21.56
N PRO A 18 -13.37 9.19 -22.74
CA PRO A 18 -12.95 10.58 -22.85
C PRO A 18 -14.05 11.60 -22.51
N THR A 19 -15.32 11.16 -22.37
CA THR A 19 -16.45 12.02 -21.99
C THR A 19 -16.68 12.09 -20.47
N LEU A 20 -16.13 11.14 -19.72
CA LEU A 20 -16.05 11.17 -18.27
C LEU A 20 -14.60 11.48 -17.92
N PRO A 21 -14.20 12.77 -17.84
CA PRO A 21 -12.85 13.10 -17.42
C PRO A 21 -12.62 12.39 -16.10
N ASN A 22 -11.48 11.68 -15.99
CA ASN A 22 -10.98 11.13 -14.75
C ASN A 22 -11.39 12.12 -13.67
N GLN A 23 -12.35 11.78 -12.81
CA GLN A 23 -12.60 12.57 -11.61
C GLN A 23 -11.40 12.29 -10.71
N VAL A 24 -10.23 12.79 -11.15
CA VAL A 24 -9.19 13.27 -10.29
C VAL A 24 -9.97 14.18 -9.38
N ILE A 25 -10.10 13.72 -8.16
CA ILE A 25 -10.87 14.37 -7.14
C ILE A 25 -10.37 15.82 -7.13
N ASN A 26 -11.19 16.75 -7.61
CA ASN A 26 -10.78 18.14 -7.83
C ASN A 26 -10.14 18.65 -6.54
N ASP A 27 -8.98 19.30 -6.65
CA ASP A 27 -8.12 19.68 -5.51
C ASP A 27 -8.81 20.58 -4.46
N ASN A 28 -10.03 21.06 -4.72
CA ASN A 28 -10.81 21.93 -3.82
C ASN A 28 -11.96 21.21 -3.08
N THR A 29 -12.23 19.92 -3.33
CA THR A 29 -13.30 19.17 -2.62
C THR A 29 -12.95 17.70 -2.40
N SER A 30 -11.69 17.31 -2.63
CA SER A 30 -11.28 15.94 -2.39
C SER A 30 -11.25 15.61 -0.91
N PRO A 31 -11.92 14.54 -0.44
CA PRO A 31 -11.76 14.12 0.94
C PRO A 31 -10.28 13.83 1.17
N PHE A 32 -9.67 14.57 2.09
CA PHE A 32 -8.29 14.36 2.47
C PHE A 32 -8.23 13.15 3.39
N PHE A 33 -8.06 11.98 2.79
CA PHE A 33 -7.88 10.75 3.56
C PHE A 33 -6.47 10.72 4.12
N LYS A 34 -6.36 10.60 5.44
CA LYS A 34 -5.10 10.40 6.11
C LYS A 34 -5.26 9.38 7.22
N PRO A 35 -4.42 8.33 7.25
CA PRO A 35 -4.37 7.42 8.38
C PRO A 35 -4.19 8.17 9.70
N PRO A 36 -4.89 7.77 10.77
CA PRO A 36 -4.64 8.32 12.10
C PRO A 36 -3.21 8.03 12.54
N PHE A 37 -2.62 8.98 13.28
CA PHE A 37 -1.31 8.84 13.90
C PHE A 37 -1.42 9.07 15.42
N PRO A 38 -0.84 8.20 16.26
CA PRO A 38 0.00 7.05 15.93
C PRO A 38 -0.81 5.88 15.33
N PRO A 39 -0.21 5.08 14.43
CA PRO A 39 -0.87 3.93 13.84
C PRO A 39 -1.04 2.82 14.89
N LEU A 40 -2.28 2.36 15.10
CA LEU A 40 -2.59 1.22 15.97
C LEU A 40 -2.36 -0.10 15.23
N ILE A 41 -1.09 -0.42 14.94
CA ILE A 41 -0.70 -1.63 14.20
C ILE A 41 0.26 -2.46 15.03
N ASN A 42 -0.07 -3.74 15.21
CA ASN A 42 0.90 -4.69 15.71
C ASN A 42 1.76 -5.22 14.55
N PRO A 43 3.10 -5.09 14.60
CA PRO A 43 3.99 -5.59 13.54
C PRO A 43 3.82 -7.08 13.24
N ARG A 44 3.40 -7.90 14.22
CA ARG A 44 3.22 -9.34 14.04
C ARG A 44 2.02 -9.67 13.16
N ASP A 45 0.95 -8.88 13.26
CA ASP A 45 -0.29 -9.05 12.49
C ASP A 45 -0.08 -8.73 11.00
N LEU A 46 1.03 -8.07 10.66
CA LEU A 46 1.39 -7.76 9.28
C LEU A 46 1.89 -8.97 8.49
N ILE A 47 2.30 -10.05 9.17
CA ILE A 47 2.79 -11.27 8.54
C ILE A 47 1.69 -12.33 8.55
N SER A 48 1.06 -12.54 7.40
CA SER A 48 0.06 -13.59 7.24
C SER A 48 0.72 -14.96 7.11
N LEU A 49 0.63 -15.77 8.17
CA LEU A 49 0.86 -17.20 8.11
C LEU A 49 -0.43 -17.89 7.67
N SER A 50 -0.57 -18.16 6.38
CA SER A 50 -1.60 -19.12 5.95
C SER A 50 -1.07 -20.53 6.13
N GLU A 51 -1.80 -21.37 6.86
CA GLU A 51 -1.44 -22.77 7.11
C GLU A 51 -1.06 -23.48 5.79
N GLY A 52 0.14 -24.05 5.76
CA GLY A 52 0.65 -24.81 4.61
C GLY A 52 1.28 -24.00 3.47
N ARG A 53 1.40 -22.66 3.56
CA ARG A 53 2.16 -21.85 2.58
C ARG A 53 3.28 -21.08 3.26
N THR A 54 4.36 -20.87 2.51
CA THR A 54 5.46 -19.98 2.93
C THR A 54 4.88 -18.61 3.29
N PRO A 55 5.25 -18.03 4.43
CA PRO A 55 4.78 -16.71 4.82
C PRO A 55 5.03 -15.70 3.70
N ALA A 56 4.04 -14.84 3.43
CA ALA A 56 4.22 -13.75 2.49
C ALA A 56 5.34 -12.81 3.00
N ARG A 57 6.11 -12.24 2.08
CA ARG A 57 7.19 -11.30 2.40
C ARG A 57 6.67 -10.18 3.30
N ALA A 58 7.47 -9.80 4.30
CA ALA A 58 7.15 -8.68 5.18
C ALA A 58 6.89 -7.38 4.39
N PRO A 59 5.83 -6.63 4.72
CA PRO A 59 5.51 -5.37 4.04
C PRO A 59 6.51 -4.27 4.41
N ASN A 60 6.80 -3.39 3.45
CA ASN A 60 7.57 -2.17 3.74
C ASN A 60 6.69 -1.07 4.35
N ALA A 61 7.30 0.02 4.82
CA ALA A 61 6.63 1.14 5.46
C ALA A 61 5.46 1.72 4.63
N PHE A 62 5.66 1.91 3.32
CA PHE A 62 4.62 2.44 2.44
C PHE A 62 3.45 1.46 2.24
N ILE A 63 3.74 0.16 2.17
CA ILE A 63 2.69 -0.86 2.06
C ILE A 63 1.82 -0.87 3.33
N ILE A 64 2.42 -0.70 4.50
CA ILE A 64 1.73 -0.58 5.78
C ILE A 64 0.85 0.69 5.77
N TYR A 65 1.43 1.83 5.40
CA TYR A 65 0.71 3.10 5.28
C TYR A 65 -0.50 2.99 4.35
N ARG A 66 -0.32 2.42 3.14
CA ARG A 66 -1.40 2.22 2.16
C ARG A 66 -2.50 1.29 2.67
N LYS A 67 -2.17 0.26 3.46
CA LYS A 67 -3.19 -0.59 4.10
C LYS A 67 -4.09 0.21 5.04
N LEU A 68 -3.51 1.09 5.87
CA LEU A 68 -4.28 1.94 6.76
C LEU A 68 -5.06 3.00 6.00
N PHE A 69 -4.49 3.52 4.91
CA PHE A 69 -5.19 4.44 4.02
C PHE A 69 -6.47 3.81 3.46
N ILE A 70 -6.41 2.52 3.08
CA ILE A 70 -7.58 1.76 2.63
C ILE A 70 -8.61 1.57 3.76
N GLN A 71 -8.16 1.33 4.99
CA GLN A 71 -9.07 1.21 6.13
C GLN A 71 -9.78 2.53 6.40
N ASN A 72 -9.02 3.62 6.50
CA ASN A 72 -9.55 4.96 6.73
C ASN A 72 -10.55 5.40 5.63
N THR A 73 -10.23 5.16 4.35
CA THR A 73 -11.16 5.46 3.25
C THR A 73 -12.46 4.67 3.34
N LYS A 74 -12.39 3.39 3.74
CA LYS A 74 -13.58 2.55 3.94
C LYS A 74 -14.42 3.01 5.14
N ASP A 75 -13.77 3.40 6.22
CA ASP A 75 -14.43 3.93 7.42
C ASP A 75 -15.16 5.25 7.13
N GLU A 76 -14.62 6.05 6.19
CA GLU A 76 -15.28 7.24 5.64
C GLU A 76 -16.38 6.91 4.60
N GLY A 77 -16.63 5.63 4.31
CA GLY A 77 -17.69 5.17 3.42
C GLY A 77 -17.29 5.02 1.95
N TYR A 78 -16.02 5.22 1.61
CA TYR A 78 -15.52 5.16 0.23
C TYR A 78 -14.87 3.80 -0.07
N THR A 79 -15.26 3.21 -1.19
CA THR A 79 -14.55 2.06 -1.76
C THR A 79 -13.93 2.47 -3.09
N LEU A 80 -12.64 2.79 -3.08
CA LEU A 80 -11.91 3.25 -4.26
C LEU A 80 -11.10 2.12 -4.91
N PRO A 81 -10.91 2.15 -6.25
CA PRO A 81 -9.99 1.24 -6.93
C PRO A 81 -8.57 1.34 -6.38
N MET A 82 -7.85 0.21 -6.35
CA MET A 82 -6.48 0.13 -5.82
C MET A 82 -5.50 1.10 -6.51
N THR A 83 -5.71 1.37 -7.80
CA THR A 83 -4.93 2.34 -8.57
C THR A 83 -5.06 3.75 -7.99
N VAL A 84 -6.30 4.21 -7.75
CA VAL A 84 -6.62 5.51 -7.15
C VAL A 84 -6.04 5.60 -5.73
N ILE A 85 -6.29 4.59 -4.91
CA ILE A 85 -5.73 4.49 -3.55
C ILE A 85 -4.21 4.62 -3.57
N SER A 86 -3.53 3.92 -4.48
CA SER A 86 -2.07 3.92 -4.53
C SER A 86 -1.53 5.29 -4.93
N THR A 87 -2.17 5.97 -5.88
CA THR A 87 -1.82 7.34 -6.25
C THR A 87 -2.03 8.31 -5.10
N MET A 88 -3.18 8.27 -4.43
CA MET A 88 -3.48 9.15 -3.30
C MET A 88 -2.54 8.90 -2.11
N ALA A 89 -2.35 7.64 -1.73
CA ALA A 89 -1.45 7.27 -0.65
C ALA A 89 0.01 7.68 -0.93
N SER A 90 0.47 7.63 -2.20
CA SER A 90 1.81 8.10 -2.56
C SER A 90 1.97 9.59 -2.31
N LYS A 91 1.01 10.41 -2.80
CA LYS A 91 1.00 11.85 -2.58
C LYS A 91 0.98 12.20 -1.09
N SER A 92 0.09 11.57 -0.32
CA SER A 92 0.00 11.79 1.13
C SER A 92 1.29 11.37 1.83
N TRP A 93 1.86 10.21 1.50
CA TRP A 93 3.11 9.72 2.07
C TRP A 93 4.30 10.67 1.83
N GLU A 94 4.40 11.27 0.64
CA GLU A 94 5.43 12.25 0.34
C GLU A 94 5.34 13.49 1.26
N GLN A 95 4.11 13.94 1.54
CA GLN A 95 3.81 15.10 2.37
C GLN A 95 3.85 14.81 3.88
N GLU A 96 3.90 13.54 4.31
CA GLU A 96 3.97 13.20 5.73
C GLU A 96 5.25 13.73 6.39
N PRO A 97 5.18 14.20 7.65
CA PRO A 97 6.36 14.63 8.39
C PRO A 97 7.27 13.43 8.70
N ASP A 98 8.55 13.70 8.92
CA ASP A 98 9.55 12.65 9.12
C ASP A 98 9.25 11.75 10.31
N ILE A 99 8.65 12.28 11.38
CA ILE A 99 8.25 11.49 12.55
C ILE A 99 7.29 10.35 12.19
N VAL A 100 6.34 10.62 11.28
CA VAL A 100 5.39 9.61 10.80
C VAL A 100 6.13 8.57 9.97
N LYS A 101 6.98 9.02 9.03
CA LYS A 101 7.77 8.12 8.17
C LYS A 101 8.70 7.23 8.99
N ILE A 102 9.33 7.77 10.03
CA ILE A 102 10.21 7.05 10.95
C ILE A 102 9.42 5.96 11.69
N GLU A 103 8.24 6.27 12.19
CA GLU A 103 7.43 5.29 12.92
C GLU A 103 6.97 4.13 12.02
N TYR A 104 6.50 4.41 10.81
CA TYR A 104 6.16 3.35 9.85
C TYR A 104 7.39 2.53 9.42
N LYS A 105 8.58 3.13 9.34
CA LYS A 105 9.84 2.41 9.11
C LYS A 105 10.19 1.50 10.30
N ARG A 106 10.00 1.96 11.54
CA ARG A 106 10.19 1.15 12.76
C ARG A 106 9.28 -0.07 12.74
N ILE A 107 7.98 0.12 12.48
CA ILE A 107 6.99 -0.97 12.38
C ILE A 107 7.37 -1.95 11.27
N ALA A 108 7.75 -1.45 10.08
CA ALA A 108 8.17 -2.31 8.96
C ALA A 108 9.41 -3.14 9.30
N LYS A 109 10.37 -2.55 10.03
CA LYS A 109 11.55 -3.26 10.49
C LYS A 109 11.19 -4.38 11.47
N GLU A 110 10.33 -4.10 12.44
CA GLU A 110 9.88 -5.10 13.43
C GLU A 110 9.11 -6.24 12.76
N ALA A 111 8.27 -5.94 11.78
CA ALA A 111 7.58 -6.96 10.99
C ALA A 111 8.56 -7.82 10.18
N PHE A 112 9.62 -7.22 9.63
CA PHE A 112 10.66 -7.95 8.92
C PHE A 112 11.52 -8.81 9.84
N ASP A 113 11.87 -8.30 11.04
CA ASP A 113 12.62 -9.05 12.04
C ASP A 113 11.81 -10.28 12.48
N TYR A 114 10.52 -10.10 12.77
CA TYR A 114 9.60 -11.22 13.06
C TYR A 114 9.49 -12.21 11.89
N TYR A 115 9.38 -11.72 10.65
CA TYR A 115 9.39 -12.58 9.46
C TYR A 115 10.67 -13.42 9.35
N CYS A 116 11.83 -12.87 9.71
CA CYS A 116 13.10 -13.59 9.72
C CYS A 116 13.18 -14.63 10.84
N GLU A 117 12.51 -14.41 11.97
CA GLU A 117 12.42 -15.38 13.07
C GLU A 117 11.59 -16.61 12.66
N ILE A 118 10.45 -16.39 12.00
CA ILE A 118 9.51 -17.46 11.64
C ILE A 118 9.89 -18.20 10.34
N CYS A 119 10.59 -17.55 9.41
CA CYS A 119 11.04 -18.16 8.17
C CYS A 119 12.49 -18.65 8.32
N PRO A 120 12.76 -19.97 8.38
CA PRO A 120 14.12 -20.47 8.37
C PRO A 120 14.81 -19.98 7.10
N LYS A 121 15.93 -19.27 7.25
CA LYS A 121 16.69 -18.64 6.17
C LYS A 121 16.88 -19.61 5.01
N GLN A 122 16.05 -19.53 3.98
CA GLN A 122 16.41 -20.12 2.70
C GLN A 122 17.66 -19.36 2.27
N LYS A 123 18.78 -20.09 2.10
CA LYS A 123 20.05 -19.54 1.60
C LYS A 123 19.68 -18.63 0.43
N GLN A 124 20.07 -17.36 0.50
CA GLN A 124 19.83 -16.40 -0.58
C GLN A 124 20.51 -16.94 -1.84
N HIS A 125 19.79 -17.70 -2.66
CA HIS A 125 20.29 -18.19 -3.93
C HIS A 125 20.12 -17.07 -4.94
N GLY A 126 21.25 -16.67 -5.51
CA GLY A 126 21.35 -15.68 -6.56
C GLY A 126 21.82 -14.32 -6.05
N LYS A 127 23.15 -14.15 -5.95
CA LYS A 127 23.74 -12.89 -6.42
C LYS A 127 23.10 -12.64 -7.79
N ARG A 128 22.37 -11.52 -7.95
CA ARG A 128 21.86 -11.14 -9.27
C ARG A 128 23.06 -11.09 -10.19
N GLU A 129 23.16 -12.04 -11.13
CA GLU A 129 24.18 -11.99 -12.15
C GLU A 129 24.08 -10.63 -12.85
N LYS A 130 25.24 -10.07 -13.19
CA LYS A 130 25.36 -8.77 -13.85
C LYS A 130 24.47 -8.85 -15.09
N TRP A 131 23.47 -7.98 -15.20
CA TRP A 131 22.61 -7.90 -16.38
C TRP A 131 23.52 -7.81 -17.62
N ASN A 132 23.37 -8.74 -18.55
CA ASN A 132 24.02 -8.62 -19.85
C ASN A 132 23.38 -7.40 -20.53
N ILE A 133 24.08 -6.27 -20.48
CA ILE A 133 23.70 -5.08 -21.24
C ILE A 133 23.93 -5.46 -22.71
N CYS A 134 22.86 -5.75 -23.44
CA CYS A 134 22.93 -5.91 -24.89
C CYS A 134 23.15 -4.52 -25.49
N GLU A 135 24.35 -4.26 -26.02
CA GLU A 135 24.58 -3.08 -26.85
C GLU A 135 23.78 -3.23 -28.15
N PHE A 136 22.78 -2.37 -28.32
CA PHE A 136 22.09 -2.23 -29.60
C PHE A 136 22.99 -1.43 -30.55
N TYR A 137 23.67 -2.13 -31.45
CA TYR A 137 24.33 -1.48 -32.57
C TYR A 137 23.26 -1.09 -33.61
N PHE A 138 22.94 0.21 -33.65
CA PHE A 138 22.23 0.78 -34.80
C PHE A 138 23.20 0.84 -35.98
N LYS A 139 22.99 0.00 -36.99
CA LYS A 139 23.58 0.21 -38.31
C LYS A 139 22.70 1.22 -39.06
N PHE A 140 23.29 2.36 -39.40
CA PHE A 140 22.78 3.27 -40.41
C PHE A 140 22.99 2.69 -41.82
#